data_AF-A0A1Q5F606-F1
#
_entry.id   AF-A0A1Q5F606-F1
#
_cell.length_a   1.000
_cell.length_b   1.000
_cell.length_c   1.000
_cell.angle_alpha   90.00
_cell.angle_beta   90.00
_cell.angle_gamma   90.00
#
_symmetry.space_group_name_H-M   'P 1'
#
loop_
_entity.id
_entity.type
_entity.pdbx_description
1 polymer ?
#
loop_
_entity_poly.entity_id
_entity_poly.type
_entity_poly.pdbx_seq_one_letter_code
_entity_poly.pdbx_strand_id
1 'polypeptide(L)' 'MARRFALTFPGETGGHAKQDVVVVEATGTRGPGGHPVYADASGIVQAEISDAGEVRMMASGGHQTPRTPMHAEPLP' A
#
# COMPACT_ATOMS: atom_id res chain seq x y z
N MET A 1 10.28 -13.20 -9.83
CA MET A 1 9.23 -13.43 -8.81
C MET A 1 8.53 -12.09 -8.59
N ALA A 2 7.26 -11.98 -8.98
CA ALA A 2 6.47 -10.79 -8.68
C ALA A 2 6.13 -10.84 -7.19
N ARG A 3 6.70 -9.93 -6.40
CA ARG A 3 6.48 -9.87 -4.95
C ARG A 3 5.11 -9.22 -4.74
N ARG A 4 4.24 -9.83 -3.94
CA ARG A 4 2.96 -9.24 -3.53
C ARG A 4 3.07 -8.81 -2.08
N PHE A 5 2.32 -7.79 -1.70
CA PHE A 5 2.30 -7.31 -0.32
C PHE A 5 0.86 -7.18 0.17
N ALA A 6 0.64 -7.51 1.44
CA ALA A 6 -0.58 -7.17 2.15
C ALA A 6 -0.35 -5.87 2.93
N LEU A 7 -1.11 -4.82 2.60
CA LEU A 7 -1.14 -3.56 3.32
C LEU A 7 -2.31 -3.57 4.31
N THR A 8 -2.02 -3.40 5.60
CA THR A 8 -3.05 -3.33 6.64
C THR A 8 -3.34 -1.87 6.96
N PHE A 9 -4.56 -1.43 6.71
CA PHE A 9 -5.04 -0.09 7.04
C PHE A 9 -5.81 -0.10 8.37
N PRO A 10 -5.66 0.97 9.17
CA PRO A 10 -6.48 1.11 10.36
C PRO A 10 -7.96 1.19 10.02
N GLY A 11 -8.77 0.51 10.85
CA GLY A 11 -10.20 0.79 10.94
C GLY A 11 -10.44 2.26 11.30
N GLU A 12 -11.69 2.72 11.17
CA GLU A 12 -12.06 4.08 11.56
C GLU A 12 -11.67 4.37 13.03
N THR A 13 -10.91 5.45 13.23
CA THR A 13 -10.44 5.88 14.55
C THR A 13 -11.63 6.09 15.49
N GLY A 14 -11.59 5.47 16.66
CA GLY A 14 -12.65 5.57 17.68
C GLY A 14 -13.85 4.64 17.47
N GLY A 15 -13.90 3.88 16.37
CA GLY A 15 -15.05 3.02 16.04
C GLY A 15 -14.91 1.53 16.41
N HIS A 16 -13.78 1.07 16.96
CA HIS A 16 -13.43 -0.37 17.06
C HIS A 16 -13.67 -1.14 15.74
N ALA A 17 -13.64 -0.44 14.60
CA ALA A 17 -13.95 -1.01 13.31
C ALA A 17 -12.84 -1.99 12.89
N LYS A 18 -13.23 -2.99 12.09
CA LYS A 18 -12.30 -3.99 11.57
C LYS A 18 -11.22 -3.30 10.73
N GLN A 19 -9.97 -3.72 10.90
CA GLN A 19 -8.88 -3.32 10.02
C GLN A 19 -9.14 -3.83 8.60
N ASP A 20 -8.72 -3.05 7.61
CA ASP A 20 -8.83 -3.43 6.21
C ASP A 20 -7.48 -3.93 5.71
N VAL A 21 -7.50 -4.98 4.90
CA VAL A 21 -6.28 -5.60 4.35
C VAL A 21 -6.39 -5.59 2.83
N VAL A 22 -5.49 -4.86 2.19
CA VAL A 22 -5.45 -4.72 0.74
C VAL A 22 -4.21 -5.40 0.20
N VAL A 23 -4.38 -6.31 -0.77
CA VAL A 23 -3.26 -6.94 -1.46
C VAL A 23 -2.85 -6.08 -2.65
N VAL A 24 -1.56 -5.81 -2.76
CA VAL A 24 -0.96 -5.03 -3.84
C VAL A 24 0.10 -5.86 -4.58
N GLU A 25 0.19 -5.66 -5.88
CA GLU A 25 1.12 -6.35 -6.79
C GLU A 25 2.05 -5.36 -7.48
N ALA A 26 3.26 -5.82 -7.82
CA ALA A 26 4.26 -4.98 -8.46
C ALA A 26 3.77 -4.49 -9.83
N THR A 27 3.80 -3.18 -10.05
CA THR A 27 3.39 -2.55 -11.31
C THR A 27 4.48 -2.60 -12.39
N GLY A 28 5.70 -2.97 -12.00
CA GLY A 28 6.90 -2.87 -12.84
C GLY A 28 7.49 -1.45 -12.95
N THR A 29 6.90 -0.46 -12.28
CA THR A 29 7.43 0.91 -12.21
C THR A 29 8.16 1.17 -10.89
N ARG A 30 8.95 2.26 -10.86
CA ARG A 30 9.63 2.73 -9.64
C ARG A 30 9.08 4.08 -9.20
N GLY A 31 8.98 4.24 -7.88
CA GLY A 31 8.49 5.44 -7.24
C GLY A 31 9.58 6.52 -7.09
N PRO A 32 9.23 7.68 -6.52
CA PRO A 32 10.17 8.79 -6.40
C PRO A 32 11.34 8.54 -5.42
N GLY A 33 11.23 7.55 -4.52
CA GLY A 33 12.34 7.07 -3.68
C GLY A 33 13.22 6.02 -4.37
N GLY A 34 12.89 5.60 -5.60
CA GLY A 34 13.62 4.60 -6.37
C GLY A 34 13.20 3.16 -6.08
N HIS A 35 12.21 2.92 -5.23
CA HIS A 35 11.73 1.58 -4.91
C HIS A 35 10.58 1.13 -5.83
N PRO A 36 10.31 -0.18 -5.94
CA PRO A 36 9.20 -0.68 -6.75
C PRO A 36 7.85 -0.15 -6.26
N VAL A 37 6.98 0.16 -7.23
CA VAL A 37 5.59 0.54 -6.97
C VAL A 37 4.71 -0.69 -7.03
N TYR A 38 3.77 -0.74 -6.09
CA TYR A 38 2.76 -1.77 -5.99
C TYR A 38 1.38 -1.13 -6.05
N ALA A 39 0.44 -1.81 -6.71
CA ALA A 39 -0.94 -1.36 -6.79
C ALA A 39 -1.90 -2.53 -6.54
N ASP A 40 -3.06 -2.22 -5.96
CA ASP A 40 -4.15 -3.17 -5.91
C ASP A 40 -4.81 -3.32 -7.30
N ALA A 41 -5.67 -4.32 -7.45
CA ALA A 41 -6.34 -4.60 -8.73
C ALA A 41 -7.20 -3.43 -9.25
N SER A 42 -7.69 -2.56 -8.37
CA SER A 42 -8.46 -1.37 -8.77
C SER A 42 -7.58 -0.17 -9.16
N GLY A 43 -6.30 -0.17 -8.76
CA GLY A 43 -5.39 0.97 -8.94
C GLY A 43 -5.66 2.14 -7.99
N ILE A 44 -6.58 2.00 -7.04
CA ILE A 44 -6.89 3.03 -6.03
C ILE A 44 -5.76 3.12 -5.01
N VAL A 45 -5.32 1.96 -4.51
CA VAL A 45 -4.22 1.84 -3.57
C VAL A 45 -2.94 1.68 -4.36
N GLN A 46 -2.09 2.69 -4.33
CA GLN A 46 -0.74 2.64 -4.89
C GLN A 46 0.28 3.02 -3.82
N ALA A 47 1.35 2.24 -3.72
CA ALA A 47 2.40 2.47 -2.75
C ALA A 47 3.77 2.12 -3.33
N GLU A 48 4.76 2.95 -2.99
CA GLU A 48 6.16 2.61 -3.12
C GLU A 48 6.59 1.84 -1.86
N ILE A 49 7.16 0.64 -2.01
CA ILE A 49 7.58 -0.21 -0.88
C ILE A 49 9.06 -0.56 -1.00
N SER A 50 9.85 -0.22 0.02
CA SER A 50 11.28 -0.52 0.07
C SER A 50 11.56 -1.99 0.43
N ASP A 51 12.79 -2.46 0.23
CA ASP A 51 13.20 -3.81 0.64
C ASP A 51 13.15 -4.02 2.16
N ALA A 52 13.16 -2.94 2.95
CA ALA A 52 12.99 -2.94 4.40
C ALA A 52 11.51 -2.94 4.83
N GLY A 53 10.57 -2.87 3.89
CA GLY A 53 9.12 -2.85 4.16
C GLY A 53 8.56 -1.46 4.48
N GLU A 54 9.33 -0.38 4.27
CA GLU A 54 8.83 0.97 4.43
C GLU A 54 7.83 1.29 3.32
N VAL A 55 6.67 1.81 3.69
CA VAL A 55 5.57 2.09 2.76
C VAL A 55 5.40 3.59 2.58
N ARG A 56 5.44 4.04 1.33
CA ARG A 56 5.08 5.40 0.94
C ARG A 56 3.88 5.37 0.00
N MET A 57 2.73 5.78 0.53
CA MET A 57 1.50 5.88 -0.25
C MET A 57 1.64 6.92 -1.36
N MET A 58 1.19 6.55 -2.55
CA MET A 58 1.09 7.45 -3.70
C MET A 58 -0.37 7.90 -3.82
N ALA A 59 -0.59 9.21 -3.85
CA ALA A 59 -1.93 9.76 -4.06
C ALA A 59 -2.35 9.52 -5.52
N SER A 60 -3.36 8.68 -5.72
CA SER A 60 -3.92 8.32 -7.03
C SER A 60 -4.90 9.38 -7.58
N GLY A 61 -5.28 10.41 -6.79
CA GLY A 61 -6.13 11.52 -7.23
C GLY A 61 -6.55 12.48 -6.10
N GLY A 62 -6.85 13.73 -6.43
CA GLY A 62 -7.09 14.83 -5.46
C GLY A 62 -8.28 14.60 -4.51
N HIS A 63 -8.10 15.02 -3.25
CA HIS A 63 -9.02 14.96 -2.10
C HIS A 63 -9.04 13.68 -1.26
N GLN A 64 -8.27 12.65 -1.59
CA GLN A 64 -8.07 11.52 -0.67
C GLN A 64 -6.77 11.74 0.09
N THR A 65 -6.85 11.99 1.40
CA THR A 65 -5.71 11.79 2.30
C THR A 65 -5.60 10.27 2.47
N PRO A 66 -4.67 9.57 1.77
CA PRO A 66 -4.61 8.13 1.88
C PRO A 66 -4.27 7.80 3.32
N ARG A 67 -5.07 6.96 3.99
CA ARG A 67 -4.72 6.48 5.32
C ARG A 67 -3.37 5.78 5.20
N THR A 68 -2.39 6.18 6.00
CA THR A 68 -1.10 5.49 6.00
C THR A 68 -1.33 4.05 6.51
N PRO A 69 -0.95 3.02 5.75
CA PRO A 69 -1.05 1.64 6.23
C PRO A 69 -0.15 1.48 7.46
N MET A 70 -0.62 0.74 8.45
CA MET A 70 0.13 0.46 9.68
C MET A 70 1.22 -0.59 9.47
N HIS A 71 1.06 -1.46 8.47
CA HIS A 71 1.94 -2.59 8.23
C HIS A 71 1.90 -3.02 6.76
N ALA A 72 3.05 -3.48 6.25
CA ALA A 72 3.18 -4.17 4.97
C ALA A 72 3.87 -5.51 5.17
N GLU A 73 3.24 -6.60 4.74
CA GLU A 73 3.80 -7.94 4.83
C GLU A 73 3.97 -8.56 3.43
N PRO A 74 5.15 -9.10 3.10
CA PRO A 74 5.34 -9.81 1.85
C PRO A 74 4.52 -11.11 1.85
N LEU A 75 3.81 -11.37 0.76
CA LEU A 75 3.05 -12.59 0.56
C LEU A 75 3.85 -13.64 -0.23
N PRO A 76 3.62 -14.94 0.03
CA PRO A 76 4.22 -16.03 -0.73
C PRO A 76 3.76 -16.10 -2.20
#